data_AF-A0A947EXX5-F1
#
_entry.id   AF-A0A947EXX5-F1
#
_cell.length_a   1.000
_cell.length_b   1.000
_cell.length_c   1.000
_cell.angle_alpha   90.00
_cell.angle_beta   90.00
_cell.angle_gamma   90.00
#
_symmetry.space_group_name_H-M   'P 1'
#
loop_
_entity.id
_entity.type
_entity.pdbx_description
1 polymer ?
#
loop_
_entity_poly.entity_id
_entity_poly.type
_entity_poly.pdbx_seq_one_letter_code
_entity_poly.pdbx_strand_id
1 'polypeptide(L)'
;EFSVVAYEYANAHNDYMIAKGDLSHDHFSSRASNIASETNAEYVSENIAKDYPSAQEAFEGWLNSPNHRKTMEGEFTHTAVSVKVDDGGNYYYTQLFYR
;
A
#
# COMPACT_ATOMS: atom_id res chain seq x y z
N GLU A 1 11.44 -8.18 -3.86
CA GLU A 1 12.35 -7.07 -4.19
C GLU A 1 11.62 -5.73 -4.11
N PHE A 2 12.34 -4.63 -3.92
CA PHE A 2 11.75 -3.30 -3.98
C PHE A 2 11.35 -2.97 -5.43
N SER A 3 10.19 -2.33 -5.64
CA SER A 3 9.74 -1.89 -6.97
C SER A 3 9.44 -0.39 -7.01
N VAL A 4 10.07 0.31 -7.95
CA VAL A 4 9.82 1.73 -8.23
C VAL A 4 8.37 1.93 -8.71
N VAL A 5 7.87 1.06 -9.58
CA VAL A 5 6.48 1.11 -10.08
C VAL A 5 5.49 1.00 -8.91
N ALA A 6 5.66 0.01 -8.03
CA ALA A 6 4.80 -0.11 -6.85
C ALA A 6 4.89 1.12 -5.95
N TYR A 7 6.09 1.70 -5.78
CA TYR A 7 6.28 2.88 -4.95
C TYR A 7 5.57 4.11 -5.52
N GLU A 8 5.61 4.33 -6.84
CA GLU A 8 4.90 5.43 -7.50
C GLU A 8 3.39 5.34 -7.29
N TYR A 9 2.80 4.16 -7.51
CA TYR A 9 1.37 3.96 -7.28
C TYR A 9 0.98 4.07 -5.79
N ALA A 10 1.82 3.60 -4.88
CA ALA A 10 1.58 3.73 -3.44
C ALA A 10 1.64 5.21 -2.99
N ASN A 11 2.55 6.01 -3.56
CA ASN A 11 2.64 7.45 -3.29
C ASN A 11 1.39 8.19 -3.76
N ALA A 12 0.95 7.92 -4.98
CA ALA A 12 -0.25 8.52 -5.54
C ALA A 12 -1.51 8.13 -4.74
N HIS A 13 -1.56 6.89 -4.24
CA HIS A 13 -2.68 6.45 -3.42
C HIS A 13 -2.70 7.12 -2.03
N ASN A 14 -1.53 7.31 -1.40
CA ASN A 14 -1.46 8.09 -0.17
C ASN A 14 -1.91 9.55 -0.40
N ASP A 15 -1.52 10.19 -1.51
CA ASP A 15 -1.99 11.55 -1.83
C ASP A 15 -3.51 11.60 -1.95
N TYR A 16 -4.11 10.58 -2.59
CA TYR A 16 -5.55 10.45 -2.69
C TYR A 16 -6.22 10.27 -1.31
N MET A 17 -5.71 9.38 -0.46
CA MET A 17 -6.28 9.15 0.87
C MET A 17 -6.14 10.37 1.78
N ILE A 18 -5.03 11.12 1.66
CA ILE A 18 -4.83 12.39 2.36
C ILE A 18 -5.85 13.43 1.87
N ALA A 19 -6.00 13.60 0.55
CA ALA A 19 -6.98 14.53 -0.01
C ALA A 19 -8.43 14.19 0.36
N LYS A 20 -8.73 12.90 0.50
CA LYS A 20 -10.03 12.39 0.97
C LYS A 20 -10.21 12.52 2.49
N GLY A 21 -9.11 12.50 3.25
CA GLY A 21 -9.10 12.51 4.72
C GLY A 21 -9.38 11.14 5.37
N ASP A 22 -9.50 10.06 4.59
CA ASP A 22 -9.92 8.74 5.08
C ASP A 22 -9.21 7.58 4.37
N LEU A 23 -9.15 6.42 5.03
CA LEU A 23 -8.66 5.17 4.45
C LEU A 23 -9.65 4.61 3.43
N SER A 24 -9.14 4.15 2.30
CA SER A 24 -10.00 3.62 1.25
C SER A 24 -9.20 2.87 0.19
N HIS A 25 -9.72 1.73 -0.25
CA HIS A 25 -9.19 1.00 -1.42
C HIS A 25 -9.76 1.50 -2.76
N ASP A 26 -10.34 2.71 -2.82
CA ASP A 26 -10.95 3.25 -4.03
C ASP A 26 -9.98 3.18 -5.20
N HIS A 27 -10.47 2.80 -6.38
CA HIS A 27 -9.69 2.63 -7.61
C HIS A 27 -8.62 1.52 -7.58
N PHE A 28 -8.66 0.59 -6.63
CA PHE A 28 -7.70 -0.52 -6.56
C PHE A 28 -7.61 -1.31 -7.87
N SER A 29 -8.75 -1.66 -8.50
CA SER A 29 -8.74 -2.36 -9.79
C SER A 29 -7.97 -1.62 -10.87
N SER A 30 -8.09 -0.29 -10.93
CA SER A 30 -7.36 0.53 -11.91
C SER A 30 -5.87 0.58 -11.57
N ARG A 31 -5.49 0.74 -10.30
CA ARG A 31 -4.08 0.68 -9.88
C ARG A 31 -3.46 -0.67 -10.25
N ALA A 32 -4.17 -1.76 -9.93
CA ALA A 32 -3.72 -3.12 -10.22
C ALA A 32 -3.54 -3.34 -11.73
N SER A 33 -4.50 -2.92 -12.56
CA SER A 33 -4.37 -3.03 -14.02
C SER A 33 -3.20 -2.21 -14.58
N ASN A 34 -2.96 -1.01 -14.05
CA ASN A 34 -1.85 -0.18 -14.52
C ASN A 34 -0.50 -0.78 -14.12
N ILE A 35 -0.34 -1.24 -12.87
CA ILE A 35 0.85 -1.97 -12.42
C ILE A 35 1.09 -3.19 -13.32
N ALA A 36 0.05 -4.01 -13.56
CA ALA A 36 0.15 -5.18 -14.42
C ALA A 36 0.57 -4.80 -15.86
N SER A 37 0.08 -3.68 -16.39
CA SER A 37 0.45 -3.23 -17.75
C SER A 37 1.91 -2.81 -17.88
N GLU A 38 2.53 -2.34 -16.79
CA GLU A 38 3.92 -1.90 -16.77
C GLU A 38 4.92 -2.99 -16.40
N THR A 39 4.48 -4.01 -15.64
CA THR A 39 5.37 -5.03 -15.08
C THR A 39 5.09 -6.45 -15.58
N ASN A 40 3.99 -6.64 -16.31
CA ASN A 40 3.40 -7.94 -16.65
C ASN A 40 2.97 -8.76 -15.42
N ALA A 41 2.68 -8.12 -14.29
CA ALA A 41 2.19 -8.81 -13.10
C ALA A 41 0.85 -9.53 -13.36
N GLU A 42 0.74 -10.75 -12.88
CA GLU A 42 -0.49 -11.53 -12.90
C GLU A 42 -1.33 -11.29 -11.65
N TYR A 43 -0.68 -10.93 -10.53
CA TYR A 43 -1.33 -10.67 -9.26
C TYR A 43 -0.83 -9.37 -8.64
N VAL A 44 -1.75 -8.58 -8.10
CA VAL A 44 -1.47 -7.36 -7.34
C VAL A 44 -2.27 -7.37 -6.06
N SER A 45 -1.69 -6.89 -4.96
CA SER A 45 -2.38 -6.73 -3.69
C SER A 45 -1.91 -5.48 -2.95
N GLU A 46 -2.71 -5.03 -1.98
CA GLU A 46 -2.54 -3.78 -1.27
C GLU A 46 -2.89 -3.94 0.21
N ASN A 47 -2.03 -3.41 1.07
CA ASN A 47 -2.34 -3.13 2.47
C ASN A 47 -2.31 -1.61 2.66
N ILE A 48 -3.27 -1.06 3.40
CA ILE A 48 -3.30 0.35 3.79
C ILE A 48 -3.38 0.47 5.31
N ALA A 49 -2.89 1.58 5.86
CA ALA A 49 -3.02 1.91 7.28
C ALA A 49 -2.99 3.43 7.49
N LYS A 50 -3.56 3.88 8.61
CA LYS A 50 -3.58 5.28 9.05
C LYS A 50 -3.47 5.31 10.57
N ASP A 51 -3.05 6.44 11.13
CA ASP A 51 -3.06 6.76 12.56
C ASP A 51 -2.13 5.88 13.42
N TYR A 52 -1.11 5.29 12.79
CA TYR A 52 0.00 4.66 13.50
C TYR A 52 1.12 5.68 13.69
N PRO A 53 1.69 5.84 14.90
CA PRO A 53 2.71 6.85 15.18
C PRO A 53 4.11 6.42 14.72
N SER A 54 4.29 5.16 14.31
CA SER A 54 5.57 4.63 13.83
C SER A 54 5.39 3.55 12.77
N ALA A 55 6.43 3.34 11.95
CA ALA A 55 6.45 2.24 10.98
C ALA A 55 6.38 0.86 11.64
N GLN A 56 6.95 0.71 12.84
CA GLN A 56 6.89 -0.53 13.60
C GLN A 56 5.46 -0.86 14.01
N GLU A 57 4.72 0.11 14.55
CA GLU A 57 3.33 -0.10 14.97
C GLU A 57 2.40 -0.37 13.77
N ALA A 58 2.62 0.32 12.64
CA ALA A 58 1.88 0.03 11.40
C ALA A 58 2.13 -1.41 10.92
N PHE A 59 3.39 -1.85 10.92
CA PHE A 59 3.77 -3.22 10.54
C PHE A 59 3.16 -4.26 11.49
N GLU A 60 3.25 -4.04 12.81
CA GLU A 60 2.63 -4.91 13.81
C GLU A 60 1.10 -4.95 13.65
N GLY A 61 0.47 -3.82 13.29
CA GLY A 61 -0.95 -3.74 12.95
C GLY A 61 -1.32 -4.63 11.76
N TRP A 62 -0.55 -4.58 10.67
CA TRP A 62 -0.73 -5.50 9.54
C TRP A 62 -0.47 -6.96 9.93
N LEU A 63 0.57 -7.23 10.71
CA LEU A 63 0.94 -8.59 11.11
C LEU A 63 -0.12 -9.26 11.99
N ASN A 64 -0.77 -8.48 12.86
CA ASN A 64 -1.82 -8.97 13.76
C ASN A 64 -3.19 -9.08 13.07
N SER A 65 -3.35 -8.54 11.87
CA SER A 65 -4.58 -8.64 11.09
C SER A 65 -4.49 -9.82 10.11
N PRO A 66 -5.36 -10.86 10.23
CA PRO A 66 -5.27 -12.05 9.39
C PRO A 66 -5.30 -11.76 7.88
N ASN A 67 -6.08 -10.77 7.45
CA ASN A 67 -6.17 -10.39 6.03
C ASN A 67 -4.89 -9.71 5.54
N HIS A 68 -4.39 -8.70 6.27
CA HIS A 68 -3.15 -8.01 5.88
C HIS A 68 -1.93 -8.92 5.98
N ARG A 69 -1.86 -9.75 7.02
CA ARG A 69 -0.83 -10.78 7.18
C ARG A 69 -0.81 -11.76 6.01
N LYS A 70 -1.98 -12.26 5.59
CA LYS A 70 -2.09 -13.15 4.43
C LYS A 70 -1.53 -12.50 3.16
N THR A 71 -1.72 -11.20 2.98
CA THR A 71 -1.11 -10.45 1.88
C THR A 71 0.41 -10.38 2.01
N MET A 72 0.93 -10.03 3.19
CA MET A 72 2.38 -9.93 3.44
C MET A 72 3.12 -11.27 3.29
N GLU A 73 2.48 -12.36 3.70
CA GLU A 73 3.00 -13.73 3.58
C GLU A 73 2.67 -14.37 2.22
N GLY A 74 2.09 -13.62 1.29
CA GLY A 74 1.77 -14.09 -0.05
C GLY A 74 3.00 -14.30 -0.93
N GLU A 75 2.84 -15.09 -2.00
CA GLU A 75 3.90 -15.44 -2.96
C GLU A 75 4.26 -14.29 -3.91
N PHE A 76 4.43 -13.07 -3.40
CA PHE A 76 4.77 -11.88 -4.19
C PHE A 76 6.27 -11.76 -4.41
N THR A 77 6.67 -11.31 -5.60
CA THR A 77 8.09 -11.14 -5.95
C THR A 77 8.56 -9.71 -5.75
N HIS A 78 7.64 -8.74 -5.78
CA HIS A 78 7.93 -7.32 -5.66
C HIS A 78 7.01 -6.61 -4.66
N THR A 79 7.53 -5.60 -3.98
CA THR A 79 6.76 -4.76 -3.07
C THR A 79 7.34 -3.36 -2.96
N ALA A 80 6.53 -2.40 -2.51
CA ALA A 80 7.01 -1.13 -2.01
C ALA A 80 6.04 -0.59 -0.94
N VAL A 81 6.58 0.17 0.01
CA VAL A 81 5.80 0.90 1.03
C VAL A 81 5.98 2.38 0.80
N SER A 82 4.88 3.11 0.73
CA SER A 82 4.83 4.57 0.79
C SER A 82 4.28 5.02 2.13
N VAL A 83 4.91 6.02 2.74
CA VAL A 83 4.45 6.69 3.96
C VAL A 83 4.39 8.19 3.70
N LYS A 84 3.24 8.79 3.94
CA LYS A 84 3.04 10.25 3.85
C LYS A 84 2.34 10.76 5.10
N VAL A 85 2.48 12.05 5.38
CA VAL A 85 1.87 12.72 6.52
C VAL A 85 0.96 13.82 5.99
N ASP A 86 -0.24 13.96 6.58
CA ASP A 86 -1.12 15.09 6.29
C ASP A 86 -0.75 16.33 7.12
N ASP A 87 -1.42 17.46 6.86
CA ASP A 87 -1.19 18.72 7.59
C ASP A 87 -1.55 18.63 9.09
N GLY A 88 -2.31 17.60 9.49
CA GLY A 88 -2.68 17.30 10.88
C GLY A 88 -1.66 16.42 11.60
N GLY A 89 -0.61 15.94 10.91
CA GLY A 89 0.38 15.03 11.47
C GLY A 89 -0.04 13.56 11.45
N ASN A 90 -1.13 13.20 10.77
CA ASN A 90 -1.57 11.81 10.66
C ASN A 90 -0.78 11.11 9.54
N TYR A 91 -0.23 9.95 9.85
CA TYR A 91 0.49 9.14 8.87
C TYR A 91 -0.47 8.27 8.06
N TYR A 92 -0.20 8.16 6.77
CA TYR A 92 -0.87 7.29 5.81
C TYR A 92 0.15 6.34 5.20
N TYR A 93 -0.20 5.05 5.17
CA TYR A 93 0.64 3.98 4.70
C TYR A 93 -0.07 3.24 3.57
N THR A 94 0.65 3.00 2.49
CA THR A 94 0.23 2.07 1.43
C THR A 94 1.39 1.13 1.15
N GLN A 95 1.15 -0.17 1.25
CA GLN A 95 2.06 -1.20 0.79
C GLN A 95 1.44 -1.95 -0.39
N LEU A 96 2.12 -1.92 -1.53
CA LEU A 96 1.72 -2.66 -2.72
C LEU A 96 2.61 -3.88 -2.91
N PHE A 97 2.01 -4.94 -3.43
CA PHE A 97 2.67 -6.19 -3.75
C PHE A 97 2.27 -6.64 -5.15
N TYR A 98 3.20 -7.23 -5.89
CA TYR A 98 2.86 -7.91 -7.13
C TYR A 98 3.81 -9.07 -7.46
N ARG A 99 3.36 -9.93 -8.38
CA ARG A 99 4.17 -10.97 -9.02
C ARG A 99 3.72 -11.19 -10.46
#